data_AF-A0A530QN21-F1
#
_entry.id   AF-A0A530QN21-F1
#
_cell.length_a   1.000
_cell.length_b   1.000
_cell.length_c   1.000
_cell.angle_alpha   90.00
_cell.angle_beta   90.00
_cell.angle_gamma   90.00
#
_symmetry.space_group_name_H-M   'P 1'
#
loop_
_entity.id
_entity.type
_entity.pdbx_description
1 polymer ?
#
loop_
_entity_poly.entity_id
_entity_poly.type
_entity_poly.pdbx_seq_one_letter_code
_entity_poly.pdbx_strand_id
1 'polypeptide(L)'
;EPAGLATSRTDLTPKDLARVIAITRPTKDFSKPEQFEPMQGGAGTSRKDPNKDAFSQSSANITFEEEGTFKLGNALFRKNWVSSPSSTQASDGLGPLFNERACQNCHLKDGRGRPPEGDSGTTSMFLRLARQASTDEERAALAARKVLNFPDPVYG
;
A
#
# COMPACT_ATOMS: atom_id res chain seq x y z
N GLU A 1 -4.99 -29.82 4.32
CA GLU A 1 -5.44 -28.46 4.67
C GLU A 1 -4.40 -27.83 5.59
N PRO A 2 -4.05 -26.55 5.44
CA PRO A 2 -3.13 -25.88 6.35
C PRO A 2 -3.74 -25.83 7.77
N ALA A 3 -3.04 -26.39 8.75
CA ALA A 3 -3.50 -26.44 10.13
C ALA A 3 -3.59 -25.02 10.72
N GLY A 4 -4.72 -24.70 11.37
CA GLY A 4 -4.90 -23.46 12.12
C GLY A 4 -5.61 -22.31 11.39
N LEU A 5 -6.00 -22.48 10.12
CA LEU A 5 -6.87 -21.51 9.43
C LEU A 5 -8.34 -21.87 9.62
N ALA A 6 -9.18 -20.88 9.95
CA ALA A 6 -10.61 -21.06 10.07
C ALA A 6 -11.20 -21.49 8.72
N THR A 7 -11.82 -22.68 8.68
CA THR A 7 -12.46 -23.24 7.47
C THR A 7 -13.93 -22.82 7.33
N SER A 8 -14.50 -22.17 8.34
CA SER A 8 -15.88 -21.67 8.33
C SER A 8 -16.01 -20.25 8.89
N ARG A 9 -16.89 -19.46 8.29
CA ARG A 9 -17.24 -18.09 8.72
C ARG A 9 -18.38 -18.16 9.74
N THR A 10 -18.13 -17.73 10.97
CA THR A 10 -19.13 -17.75 12.08
C THR A 10 -19.93 -16.45 12.20
N ASP A 11 -19.57 -15.43 11.44
CA ASP A 11 -20.18 -14.10 11.43
C ASP A 11 -21.37 -13.98 10.46
N LEU A 12 -21.67 -15.03 9.69
CA LEU A 12 -22.71 -15.01 8.66
C LEU A 12 -24.02 -15.66 9.13
N THR A 13 -25.14 -15.11 8.65
CA THR A 13 -26.44 -15.79 8.78
C THR A 13 -26.44 -17.12 8.02
N PRO A 14 -27.28 -18.11 8.38
CA PRO A 14 -27.36 -19.38 7.64
C PRO A 14 -27.64 -19.19 6.14
N LYS A 15 -28.46 -18.19 5.80
CA LYS A 15 -28.77 -17.83 4.42
C LYS A 15 -27.55 -17.31 3.67
N ASP A 16 -26.78 -16.42 4.29
CA ASP A 16 -25.58 -15.84 3.67
C ASP A 16 -24.45 -16.87 3.57
N LEU A 17 -24.29 -17.74 4.57
CA LEU A 17 -23.32 -18.83 4.52
C LEU A 17 -23.61 -19.77 3.35
N ALA A 18 -24.86 -20.18 3.17
CA ALA A 18 -25.26 -21.02 2.04
C ALA A 18 -24.97 -20.35 0.69
N ARG A 19 -25.23 -19.05 0.58
CA ARG A 19 -24.93 -18.25 -0.61
C ARG A 19 -23.44 -18.16 -0.89
N VAL A 20 -22.60 -17.91 0.13
CA VAL A 20 -21.14 -17.84 -0.02
C VAL A 20 -20.58 -19.18 -0.48
N ILE A 21 -20.95 -20.29 0.17
CA ILE A 21 -20.50 -21.64 -0.20
C ILE A 21 -20.85 -21.98 -1.66
N ALA A 22 -22.02 -21.56 -2.12
CA ALA A 22 -22.45 -21.79 -3.50
C ALA A 22 -21.59 -21.01 -4.51
N ILE A 23 -21.23 -19.76 -4.20
CA ILE A 23 -20.50 -18.86 -5.11
C ILE A 23 -18.98 -19.12 -5.09
N THR A 24 -18.41 -19.54 -3.96
CA THR A 24 -16.95 -19.79 -3.84
C THR A 24 -16.54 -21.22 -4.14
N ARG A 25 -17.47 -22.07 -4.60
CA ARG A 25 -17.17 -23.45 -4.98
C ARG A 25 -16.22 -23.44 -6.19
N PRO A 26 -15.07 -24.14 -6.15
CA PRO A 26 -14.17 -24.21 -7.29
C PRO A 26 -14.88 -24.75 -8.54
N THR A 27 -14.70 -24.06 -9.67
CA THR A 27 -15.24 -24.54 -10.95
C THR A 27 -14.59 -25.86 -11.36
N LYS A 28 -15.39 -26.69 -12.05
CA LYS A 28 -14.91 -27.90 -12.74
C LYS A 28 -14.95 -27.75 -14.26
N ASP A 29 -15.47 -26.62 -14.75
CA ASP A 29 -15.66 -26.31 -16.16
C ASP A 29 -15.03 -24.93 -16.43
N PHE A 30 -13.95 -24.93 -17.21
CA PHE A 30 -13.22 -23.73 -17.60
C PHE A 30 -13.53 -23.31 -19.05
N SER A 31 -14.56 -23.90 -19.67
CA SER A 31 -14.97 -23.55 -21.04
C SER A 31 -15.70 -22.20 -21.13
N LYS A 32 -16.15 -21.66 -20.00
CA LYS A 32 -16.85 -20.38 -19.90
C LYS A 32 -16.52 -19.66 -18.58
N PRO A 33 -16.66 -18.32 -18.55
CA PRO A 33 -16.51 -17.56 -17.32
C PRO A 33 -17.57 -17.91 -16.27
N GLU A 34 -17.20 -17.83 -15.00
CA GLU A 34 -18.16 -17.95 -13.90
C GLU A 34 -18.95 -16.64 -13.71
N GLN A 35 -20.17 -16.73 -13.19
CA GLN A 35 -21.11 -15.60 -13.05
C GLN A 35 -20.51 -14.39 -12.29
N PHE A 36 -19.55 -14.61 -11.40
CA PHE A 36 -18.90 -13.56 -10.60
C PHE A 36 -17.38 -13.52 -10.80
N GLU A 37 -16.87 -14.12 -11.87
CA GLU A 37 -15.44 -14.08 -12.21
C GLU A 37 -14.85 -12.65 -12.29
N PRO A 38 -15.52 -11.63 -12.85
CA PRO A 38 -14.98 -10.27 -12.80
C PRO A 38 -15.10 -9.60 -11.41
N MET A 39 -15.78 -10.23 -10.44
CA MET A 39 -16.05 -9.69 -9.10
C MET A 39 -15.17 -10.34 -8.02
N GLN A 40 -13.87 -10.50 -8.29
CA GLN A 40 -12.92 -11.18 -7.40
C GLN A 40 -12.81 -10.53 -5.99
N GLY A 41 -13.11 -9.24 -5.87
CA GLY A 41 -13.20 -8.53 -4.59
C GLY A 41 -14.58 -8.57 -3.93
N GLY A 42 -15.51 -9.38 -4.44
CA GLY A 42 -16.91 -9.41 -4.01
C GLY A 42 -17.58 -8.05 -4.15
N ALA A 43 -18.29 -7.62 -3.12
CA ALA A 43 -18.96 -6.31 -3.07
C ALA A 43 -17.98 -5.13 -3.12
N GLY A 44 -16.70 -5.34 -2.78
CA GLY A 44 -15.65 -4.33 -2.85
C GLY A 44 -15.01 -4.19 -4.24
N THR A 45 -15.42 -5.01 -5.22
CA THR A 45 -14.90 -4.91 -6.60
C THR A 45 -15.30 -3.56 -7.21
N SER A 46 -14.30 -2.76 -7.59
CA SER A 46 -14.55 -1.52 -8.31
C SER A 46 -15.12 -1.81 -9.70
N ARG A 47 -16.21 -1.11 -10.04
CA ARG A 47 -16.83 -1.13 -11.38
C ARG A 47 -16.59 0.17 -12.15
N LYS A 48 -15.70 1.03 -11.64
CA LYS A 48 -15.32 2.30 -12.28
C LYS A 48 -14.36 2.02 -13.44
N ASP A 49 -14.30 2.94 -14.39
CA ASP A 49 -13.40 2.83 -15.53
C ASP A 49 -11.93 2.74 -15.06
N PRO A 50 -11.14 1.80 -15.63
CA PRO A 50 -9.71 1.75 -15.41
C PRO A 50 -9.05 2.99 -16.02
N ASN A 51 -8.73 3.97 -15.19
CA ASN A 51 -8.07 5.20 -15.60
C ASN A 51 -7.04 5.66 -14.56
N LYS A 52 -6.43 6.82 -14.79
CA LYS A 52 -5.40 7.39 -13.90
C LYS A 52 -5.87 7.64 -12.46
N ASP A 53 -7.17 7.66 -12.19
CA ASP A 53 -7.75 7.91 -10.88
C ASP A 53 -8.32 6.62 -10.26
N ALA A 54 -7.95 5.43 -10.78
CA ALA A 54 -8.46 4.14 -10.32
C ALA A 54 -8.19 3.87 -8.83
N PHE A 55 -7.04 4.31 -8.31
CA PHE A 55 -6.68 4.18 -6.89
C PHE A 55 -7.25 5.29 -6.01
N SER A 56 -7.84 6.33 -6.61
CA SER A 56 -8.47 7.44 -5.90
C SER A 56 -9.96 7.21 -5.60
N GLN A 57 -10.51 6.07 -5.99
CA GLN A 57 -11.92 5.72 -5.77
C GLN A 57 -12.10 4.99 -4.43
N SER A 58 -13.09 5.40 -3.64
CA SER A 58 -13.54 4.63 -2.49
C SER A 58 -14.16 3.30 -2.93
N SER A 59 -14.08 2.28 -2.06
CA SER A 59 -14.77 1.01 -2.33
C SER A 59 -16.28 1.19 -2.29
N ALA A 60 -17.01 0.48 -3.14
CA ALA A 60 -18.45 0.68 -3.33
C ALA A 60 -19.31 0.18 -2.15
N ASN A 61 -18.74 -0.63 -1.25
CA ASN A 61 -19.44 -1.28 -0.14
C ASN A 61 -19.14 -0.66 1.23
N ILE A 62 -18.57 0.54 1.27
CA ILE A 62 -18.38 1.30 2.51
C ILE A 62 -19.59 2.18 2.81
N THR A 63 -19.76 2.52 4.09
CA THR A 63 -20.75 3.47 4.56
C THR A 63 -20.40 4.91 4.18
N PHE A 64 -21.37 5.82 4.28
CA PHE A 64 -21.14 7.25 4.02
C PHE A 64 -20.11 7.86 4.97
N GLU A 65 -20.08 7.43 6.23
CA GLU A 65 -19.10 7.89 7.23
C GLU A 65 -17.68 7.45 6.84
N GLU A 66 -17.52 6.17 6.47
CA GLU A 66 -16.24 5.63 5.99
C GLU A 66 -15.78 6.32 4.70
N GLU A 67 -16.71 6.71 3.81
CA GLU A 67 -16.38 7.51 2.63
C GLU A 67 -15.82 8.88 3.03
N GLY A 68 -16.35 9.50 4.09
CA GLY A 68 -15.80 10.72 4.69
C GLY A 68 -14.36 10.52 5.16
N THR A 69 -14.08 9.44 5.88
CA THR A 69 -12.73 9.08 6.34
C THR A 69 -11.78 8.84 5.16
N PHE A 70 -12.22 8.13 4.12
CA PHE A 70 -11.44 7.91 2.91
C PHE A 70 -11.06 9.23 2.23
N LYS A 71 -12.02 10.14 2.06
CA LYS A 71 -11.78 11.45 1.42
C LYS A 71 -10.84 12.33 2.24
N LEU A 72 -10.96 12.30 3.57
CA LEU A 72 -10.04 13.01 4.46
C LEU A 72 -8.62 12.46 4.34
N GLY A 73 -8.45 11.13 4.35
CA GLY A 73 -7.15 10.48 4.16
C GLY A 73 -6.52 10.85 2.81
N ASN A 74 -7.29 10.80 1.73
CA ASN A 74 -6.84 11.24 0.41
C ASN A 74 -6.45 12.72 0.39
N ALA A 75 -7.20 13.60 1.07
CA ALA A 75 -6.85 15.01 1.17
C ALA A 75 -5.50 15.21 1.89
N LEU A 76 -5.22 14.47 2.97
CA LEU A 76 -3.93 14.48 3.67
C LEU A 76 -2.80 13.92 2.80
N PHE A 77 -3.06 12.87 2.03
CA PHE A 77 -2.08 12.25 1.12
C PHE A 77 -1.60 13.21 0.01
N ARG A 78 -2.52 14.06 -0.46
CA ARG A 78 -2.29 15.04 -1.53
C ARG A 78 -1.81 16.40 -1.02
N LYS A 79 -1.89 16.62 0.29
CA LYS A 79 -1.52 17.87 0.94
C LYS A 79 -0.01 18.08 0.88
N ASN A 80 0.40 19.29 0.52
CA ASN A 80 1.78 19.72 0.69
C ASN A 80 2.03 20.09 2.15
N TRP A 81 2.99 19.41 2.75
CA TRP A 81 3.50 19.65 4.09
C TRP A 81 4.66 20.65 4.03
N VAL A 82 4.90 21.32 5.15
CA VAL A 82 6.03 22.24 5.31
C VAL A 82 6.89 21.81 6.50
N SER A 83 8.17 22.13 6.45
CA SER A 83 9.06 21.89 7.58
C SER A 83 8.63 22.73 8.79
N SER A 84 8.68 22.10 9.96
CA SER A 84 8.44 22.79 11.23
C SER A 84 9.71 23.51 11.69
N PRO A 85 9.61 24.66 12.37
CA PRO A 85 8.39 25.41 12.69
C PRO A 85 7.88 26.25 11.50
N SER A 86 6.56 26.39 11.37
CA SER A 86 5.95 27.27 10.35
C SER A 86 4.72 28.02 10.88
N SER A 87 4.29 29.10 10.22
CA SER A 87 3.03 29.78 10.55
C SER A 87 1.79 28.94 10.20
N THR A 88 1.94 27.91 9.37
CA THR A 88 0.87 26.98 8.97
C THR A 88 0.86 25.73 9.86
N GLN A 89 0.42 25.88 11.10
CA GLN A 89 0.44 24.84 12.15
C GLN A 89 -0.24 23.52 11.75
N ALA A 90 -1.32 23.57 10.97
CA ALA A 90 -2.01 22.35 10.53
C ALA A 90 -1.22 21.56 9.46
N SER A 91 -0.15 22.12 8.91
CA SER A 91 0.63 21.57 7.78
C SER A 91 2.13 21.45 8.10
N ASP A 92 2.54 21.80 9.32
CA ASP A 92 3.91 21.56 9.76
C ASP A 92 4.06 20.11 10.26
N GLY A 93 5.25 19.53 10.07
CA GLY A 93 5.50 18.13 10.43
C GLY A 93 6.32 17.33 9.42
N LEU A 94 6.74 17.94 8.30
CA LEU A 94 7.56 17.27 7.29
C LEU A 94 8.98 16.90 7.78
N GLY A 95 9.39 17.45 8.93
CA GLY A 95 10.76 17.31 9.45
C GLY A 95 11.81 18.07 8.63
N PRO A 96 13.09 17.99 9.02
CA PRO A 96 14.19 18.66 8.34
C PRO A 96 14.71 17.89 7.11
N LEU A 97 14.42 16.60 7.00
CA LEU A 97 14.90 15.73 5.92
C LEU A 97 13.70 15.07 5.25
N PHE A 98 13.48 15.42 3.99
CA PHE A 98 12.43 14.87 3.16
C PHE A 98 12.86 14.89 1.70
N ASN A 99 12.44 13.90 0.93
CA ASN A 99 12.67 13.90 -0.52
C ASN A 99 11.63 14.74 -1.24
N GLU A 100 10.41 14.80 -0.70
CA GLU A 100 9.28 15.47 -1.32
C GLU A 100 8.22 15.87 -0.27
N ARG A 101 7.39 16.85 -0.59
CA ARG A 101 6.51 17.56 0.36
C ARG A 101 5.12 16.98 0.50
N ALA A 102 4.75 16.02 -0.34
CA ALA A 102 3.46 15.33 -0.29
C ALA A 102 3.63 13.86 -0.69
N CYS A 103 2.86 12.99 -0.05
CA CYS A 103 2.89 11.55 -0.35
C CYS A 103 2.61 11.30 -1.84
N GLN A 104 1.63 12.01 -2.41
CA GLN A 104 1.25 11.89 -3.83
C GLN A 104 2.37 12.28 -4.81
N ASN A 105 3.33 13.10 -4.41
CA ASN A 105 4.38 13.54 -5.34
C ASN A 105 5.40 12.40 -5.60
N CYS A 106 5.54 11.45 -4.68
CA CYS A 106 6.21 10.17 -4.94
C CYS A 106 5.22 9.10 -5.43
N HIS A 107 4.02 9.06 -4.87
CA HIS A 107 2.95 8.11 -5.18
C HIS A 107 1.88 8.74 -6.08
N LEU A 108 2.25 9.00 -7.33
CA LEU A 108 1.39 9.74 -8.24
C LEU A 108 0.03 9.05 -8.39
N LYS A 109 -1.04 9.81 -8.13
CA LYS A 109 -2.43 9.33 -8.19
C LYS A 109 -2.68 8.07 -7.35
N ASP A 110 -2.14 8.08 -6.13
CA ASP A 110 -2.27 7.00 -5.15
C ASP A 110 -1.66 5.67 -5.66
N GLY A 111 -0.83 5.76 -6.70
CA GLY A 111 -0.18 4.64 -7.35
C GLY A 111 1.23 4.36 -6.83
N ARG A 112 1.94 3.52 -7.56
CA ARG A 112 3.36 3.22 -7.27
C ARG A 112 4.25 4.38 -7.73
N GLY A 113 5.33 4.61 -7.00
CA GLY A 113 6.43 5.45 -7.47
C GLY A 113 7.02 4.90 -8.78
N ARG A 114 7.59 5.80 -9.56
CA ARG A 114 8.23 5.47 -10.84
C ARG A 114 9.74 5.33 -10.66
N PRO A 115 10.35 4.21 -11.10
CA PRO A 115 11.80 4.13 -11.14
C PRO A 115 12.36 5.24 -12.06
N PRO A 116 13.62 5.65 -11.87
CA PRO A 116 14.26 6.63 -12.74
C PRO A 116 14.36 6.08 -14.18
N GLU A 117 14.00 6.89 -15.16
CA GLU A 117 14.12 6.57 -16.60
C GLU A 117 15.02 7.60 -17.28
N GLY A 118 16.24 7.19 -17.69
CA GLY A 118 17.21 8.12 -18.29
C GLY A 118 17.58 9.27 -17.35
N ASP A 119 17.50 10.51 -17.85
CA ASP A 119 17.78 11.72 -17.08
C ASP A 119 16.58 12.20 -16.22
N SER A 120 15.46 11.45 -16.21
CA SER A 120 14.33 11.80 -15.35
C SER A 120 14.67 11.63 -13.87
N GLY A 121 14.16 12.55 -13.04
CA GLY A 121 14.52 12.65 -11.63
C GLY A 121 14.18 11.40 -10.80
N THR A 122 14.92 11.20 -9.72
CA THR A 122 14.79 10.05 -8.80
C THR A 122 13.80 10.31 -7.66
N THR A 123 12.85 11.25 -7.82
CA THR A 123 12.02 11.79 -6.73
C THR A 123 11.27 10.71 -5.93
N SER A 124 10.77 9.68 -6.61
CA SER A 124 10.03 8.60 -5.95
C SER A 124 10.90 7.45 -5.43
N MET A 125 12.22 7.55 -5.60
CA MET A 125 13.16 6.59 -5.06
C MET A 125 13.49 6.91 -3.61
N PHE A 126 13.66 5.85 -2.84
CA PHE A 126 14.14 5.91 -1.48
C PHE A 126 15.53 5.31 -1.44
N LEU A 127 16.50 6.11 -0.98
CA LEU A 127 17.87 5.68 -0.77
C LEU A 127 18.09 5.49 0.73
N ARG A 128 18.65 4.34 1.10
CA ARG A 128 19.22 4.13 2.44
C ARG A 128 20.71 4.39 2.34
N LEU A 129 21.21 5.26 3.21
CA LEU A 129 22.63 5.43 3.37
C LEU A 129 23.15 4.21 4.15
N ALA A 130 24.41 3.89 3.91
CA ALA A 130 25.03 2.74 4.55
C ALA A 130 26.51 3.04 4.76
N ARG A 131 27.05 2.45 5.82
CA ARG A 131 28.48 2.49 6.12
C ARG A 131 29.12 1.12 5.90
N GLN A 132 30.45 1.14 5.87
CA GLN A 132 31.24 -0.08 5.92
C GLN A 132 31.23 -0.68 7.33
N ALA A 133 31.50 -1.99 7.41
CA ALA A 133 31.74 -2.67 8.68
C ALA A 133 33.02 -2.13 9.36
N SER A 134 32.89 -1.73 10.61
CA SER A 134 33.99 -1.15 11.39
C SER A 134 34.62 -2.15 12.36
N THR A 135 33.88 -3.16 12.84
CA THR A 135 34.40 -4.19 13.76
C THR A 135 34.65 -5.53 13.08
N ASP A 136 35.42 -6.42 13.73
CA ASP A 136 35.67 -7.77 13.22
C ASP A 136 34.39 -8.62 13.21
N GLU A 137 33.52 -8.44 14.20
CA GLU A 137 32.20 -9.08 14.26
C GLU A 137 31.32 -8.64 13.09
N GLU A 138 31.31 -7.34 12.77
CA GLU A 138 30.56 -6.79 11.64
C GLU A 138 31.08 -7.30 10.30
N ARG A 139 32.42 -7.34 10.14
CA ARG A 139 33.07 -7.92 8.95
C ARG A 139 32.72 -9.40 8.79
N ALA A 140 32.74 -10.16 9.87
CA ALA A 140 32.34 -11.57 9.87
C ALA A 140 30.86 -11.76 9.51
N ALA A 141 29.97 -10.88 9.99
CA ALA A 141 28.54 -10.93 9.67
C ALA A 141 28.25 -10.65 8.19
N LEU A 142 28.95 -9.70 7.57
CA LEU A 142 28.87 -9.44 6.12
C LEU A 142 29.42 -10.61 5.31
N ALA A 143 30.61 -11.13 5.68
CA ALA A 143 31.22 -12.26 4.99
C ALA A 143 30.32 -13.51 5.04
N ALA A 144 29.63 -13.72 6.17
CA ALA A 144 28.66 -14.79 6.37
C ALA A 144 27.27 -14.50 5.77
N ARG A 145 27.05 -13.33 5.14
CA ARG A 145 25.77 -12.88 4.55
C ARG A 145 24.60 -12.86 5.54
N LYS A 146 24.89 -12.65 6.84
CA LYS A 146 23.86 -12.49 7.88
C LYS A 146 23.19 -11.12 7.82
N VAL A 147 23.89 -10.14 7.25
CA VAL A 147 23.42 -8.79 6.98
C VAL A 147 23.89 -8.37 5.58
N LEU A 148 23.14 -7.47 4.93
CA LEU A 148 23.50 -6.94 3.61
C LEU A 148 24.44 -5.73 3.69
N ASN A 149 24.22 -4.85 4.67
CA ASN A 149 25.01 -3.65 4.94
C ASN A 149 24.78 -3.19 6.40
N PHE A 150 25.45 -2.11 6.80
CA PHE A 150 25.21 -1.44 8.08
C PHE A 150 24.68 -0.01 7.86
N PRO A 151 23.72 0.44 8.68
CA PRO A 151 23.10 1.77 8.57
C PRO A 151 24.11 2.91 8.77
N ASP A 152 23.94 4.04 8.09
CA ASP A 152 24.70 5.26 8.40
C ASP A 152 24.47 5.67 9.86
N PRO A 153 25.51 6.08 10.62
CA PRO A 153 25.37 6.35 12.05
C PRO A 153 24.52 7.59 12.37
N VAL A 154 24.33 8.49 11.40
CA VAL A 154 23.57 9.74 11.57
C VAL A 154 22.22 9.66 10.88
N TYR A 155 22.19 9.10 9.66
CA TYR A 155 21.02 9.10 8.78
C TYR A 155 20.38 7.74 8.57
N GLY A 156 20.92 6.70 9.21
CA GLY A 156 20.40 5.34 9.19
C GLY A 156 20.81 4.53 7.97
#